data_AF-M4WY41-F1
#
_entry.id   AF-M4WY41-F1
#
_cell.length_a   1.000
_cell.length_b   1.000
_cell.length_c   1.000
_cell.angle_alpha   90.00
_cell.angle_beta   90.00
_cell.angle_gamma   90.00
#
_symmetry.space_group_name_H-M   'P 1'
#
loop_
_entity.id
_entity.type
_entity.pdbx_description
1 polymer ?
#
loop_
_entity_poly.entity_id
_entity_poly.type
_entity_poly.pdbx_seq_one_letter_code
_entity_poly.pdbx_strand_id
1 'polypeptide(L)'
;MDGMTRIRFAEIDLRVPAEPGLYEIHSLDGQALKVGIGKNLRKRLTQHYRSRQSRLVLKAGGDWSNPRDVESKQSILAKHLFFAEVDGYDLKSEAGRRAFLEERCYILFRTTATREEARELEKRKEASGGFRFVGLTDSA
;
A
#
# COMPACT_ATOMS: atom_id res chain seq x y z
N MET A 1 19.27 8.27 13.27
CA MET A 1 19.08 7.83 11.88
C MET A 1 17.85 6.96 11.85
N ASP A 2 16.81 7.37 11.13
CA ASP A 2 15.56 6.62 11.03
C ASP A 2 15.86 5.34 10.24
N GLY A 3 16.01 4.19 10.92
CA GLY A 3 16.57 2.94 10.41
C GLY A 3 15.70 2.22 9.37
N MET A 4 15.24 2.93 8.36
CA MET A 4 14.42 2.41 7.27
C MET A 4 15.30 1.94 6.11
N THR A 5 15.02 0.73 5.63
CA THR A 5 15.64 0.19 4.42
C THR A 5 14.79 0.54 3.20
N ARG A 6 15.40 1.16 2.19
CA ARG A 6 14.78 1.43 0.90
C ARG A 6 14.94 0.27 -0.07
N ILE A 7 13.84 -0.14 -0.70
CA ILE A 7 13.80 -1.18 -1.73
C ILE A 7 12.80 -0.82 -2.85
N ARG A 8 12.93 -1.46 -4.01
CA ARG A 8 11.88 -1.53 -5.04
C ARG A 8 10.92 -2.68 -4.75
N PHE A 9 9.75 -2.66 -5.40
CA PHE A 9 8.77 -3.74 -5.30
C PHE A 9 9.31 -5.10 -5.79
N ALA A 10 10.14 -5.11 -6.84
CA ALA A 10 10.78 -6.33 -7.35
C ALA A 10 11.76 -6.98 -6.34
N GLU A 11 12.23 -6.24 -5.33
CA GLU A 11 13.19 -6.73 -4.34
C GLU A 11 12.53 -7.32 -3.08
N ILE A 12 11.19 -7.34 -3.00
CA ILE A 12 10.46 -7.74 -1.78
C ILE A 12 10.87 -9.14 -1.31
N ASP A 13 10.90 -10.12 -2.21
CA ASP A 13 11.14 -11.51 -1.84
C ASP A 13 12.59 -11.75 -1.39
N LEU A 14 13.53 -10.94 -1.87
CA LEU A 14 14.95 -11.03 -1.53
C LEU A 14 15.31 -10.28 -0.25
N ARG A 15 14.75 -9.07 -0.06
CA ARG A 15 15.26 -8.11 0.94
C ARG A 15 14.34 -7.93 2.14
N VAL A 16 13.06 -8.26 2.04
CA VAL A 16 12.11 -8.02 3.13
C VAL A 16 12.06 -9.26 4.05
N PRO A 17 12.28 -9.11 5.35
CA PRO A 17 12.16 -10.22 6.30
C PRO A 17 10.69 -10.60 6.54
N ALA A 18 10.49 -11.84 6.98
CA ALA A 18 9.18 -12.40 7.33
C ALA A 18 8.74 -12.03 8.76
N GLU A 19 9.01 -10.79 9.18
CA GLU A 19 8.88 -10.31 10.56
C GLU A 19 7.82 -9.22 10.70
N PRO A 20 7.38 -8.90 11.94
CA PRO A 20 6.60 -7.70 12.21
C PRO A 20 7.36 -6.43 11.81
N GLY A 21 6.63 -5.42 11.38
CA GLY A 21 7.23 -4.12 11.11
C GLY A 21 6.31 -3.13 10.43
N LEU A 22 6.92 -1.99 10.12
CA LEU A 22 6.31 -0.86 9.45
C LEU A 22 6.86 -0.76 8.02
N TYR A 23 6.01 -0.39 7.08
CA TYR A 23 6.41 0.03 5.75
C TYR A 23 5.76 1.36 5.37
N GLU A 24 6.43 2.06 4.47
CA GLU A 24 5.94 3.21 3.75
C GLU A 24 6.14 2.98 2.26
N ILE A 25 5.20 3.47 1.46
CA ILE A 25 5.24 3.44 0.01
C ILE A 25 5.24 4.88 -0.45
N HIS A 26 6.22 5.21 -1.26
CA HIS A 26 6.46 6.53 -1.80
C HIS A 26 6.59 6.44 -3.31
N SER A 27 6.09 7.43 -4.02
CA SER A 27 6.40 7.59 -5.44
C SER A 27 7.79 8.21 -5.62
N LEU A 28 8.39 8.02 -6.79
CA LEU A 28 9.72 8.52 -7.12
C LEU A 28 9.81 10.06 -7.17
N ASP A 29 8.67 10.73 -7.34
CA ASP A 29 8.54 12.19 -7.24
C ASP A 29 8.49 12.71 -5.79
N GLY A 30 8.57 11.82 -4.80
CA GLY A 30 8.65 12.16 -3.39
C GLY A 30 7.30 12.22 -2.66
N GLN A 31 6.18 11.92 -3.32
CA GLN A 31 4.89 11.85 -2.64
C GLN A 31 4.79 10.58 -1.78
N ALA A 32 4.51 10.76 -0.49
CA ALA A 32 4.20 9.66 0.42
C ALA A 32 2.79 9.13 0.12
N LEU A 33 2.71 7.93 -0.43
CA LEU A 33 1.44 7.33 -0.85
C LEU A 33 0.76 6.64 0.31
N LYS A 34 1.47 5.76 1.01
CA LYS A 34 0.86 4.94 2.07
C LYS A 34 1.85 4.58 3.16
N VAL A 35 1.41 4.66 4.41
CA VAL A 35 2.03 3.94 5.53
C VAL A 35 1.19 2.73 5.90
N GLY A 36 1.85 1.68 6.40
CA GLY A 36 1.15 0.58 7.02
C GLY A 36 2.04 -0.38 7.80
N ILE A 37 1.41 -1.34 8.46
CA ILE A 37 2.11 -2.40 9.20
C ILE A 37 1.84 -3.80 8.64
N GLY A 38 2.74 -4.72 8.95
CA GLY A 38 2.53 -6.15 8.76
C GLY A 38 2.98 -6.93 9.98
N LYS A 39 2.25 -7.99 10.36
CA LYS A 39 2.78 -9.03 11.26
C LYS A 39 3.87 -9.90 10.59
N ASN A 40 3.90 -9.84 9.27
CA ASN A 40 4.89 -10.43 8.38
C ASN A 40 5.00 -9.46 7.21
N LEU A 41 6.05 -8.64 7.19
CA LEU A 41 6.25 -7.58 6.22
C LEU A 41 6.31 -8.11 4.81
N ARG A 42 7.11 -9.17 4.56
CA ARG A 42 7.23 -9.79 3.23
C ARG A 42 5.85 -10.13 2.66
N LYS A 43 5.06 -10.92 3.40
CA LYS A 43 3.71 -11.31 2.97
C LYS A 43 2.82 -10.09 2.70
N ARG A 44 2.84 -9.08 3.57
CA ARG A 44 1.99 -7.89 3.41
C ARG A 44 2.38 -7.07 2.18
N LEU A 45 3.67 -6.84 1.96
CA LEU A 45 4.17 -6.12 0.80
C LEU A 45 3.95 -6.90 -0.49
N THR A 46 4.15 -8.23 -0.51
CA THR A 46 3.82 -9.07 -1.67
C THR A 46 2.32 -9.01 -2.01
N GLN A 47 1.44 -8.91 -1.02
CA GLN A 47 0.00 -8.73 -1.25
C GLN A 47 -0.31 -7.37 -1.91
N HIS A 48 0.36 -6.30 -1.48
CA HIS A 48 0.25 -5.00 -2.12
C HIS A 48 0.77 -5.05 -3.55
N TYR A 49 1.95 -5.64 -3.74
CA TYR A 49 2.59 -5.77 -5.02
C TYR A 49 1.72 -6.50 -6.05
N ARG A 50 1.13 -7.63 -5.66
CA ARG A 50 0.25 -8.41 -6.55
C ARG A 50 -1.00 -7.66 -7.01
N SER A 51 -1.47 -6.68 -6.23
CA SER A 51 -2.57 -5.78 -6.59
C SER A 51 -3.84 -6.46 -7.17
N ARG A 52 -4.16 -7.65 -6.65
CA ARG A 52 -5.11 -8.58 -7.30
C ARG A 52 -6.48 -7.97 -7.54
N GLN A 53 -6.93 -7.90 -8.80
CA GLN A 53 -8.27 -7.41 -9.15
C GLN A 53 -9.36 -8.28 -8.52
N SER A 54 -9.17 -9.60 -8.48
CA SER A 54 -10.09 -10.56 -7.85
C SER A 54 -10.30 -10.36 -6.34
N ARG A 55 -9.54 -9.46 -5.70
CA ARG A 55 -9.69 -9.08 -4.29
C ARG A 55 -10.34 -7.72 -4.09
N LEU A 56 -10.66 -7.02 -5.16
CA LEU A 56 -11.57 -5.87 -5.18
C LEU A 56 -12.96 -6.44 -5.50
N VAL A 57 -13.88 -6.30 -4.55
CA VAL A 57 -15.20 -6.93 -4.62
C VAL A 57 -16.25 -5.84 -4.54
N LEU A 58 -17.10 -5.77 -5.57
CA LEU A 58 -18.26 -4.90 -5.54
C LEU A 58 -19.28 -5.43 -4.53
N LYS A 59 -19.77 -4.55 -3.66
CA LYS A 59 -20.87 -4.86 -2.74
C LYS A 59 -22.15 -5.11 -3.54
N ALA A 60 -23.07 -5.88 -2.97
CA ALA A 60 -24.37 -6.14 -3.60
C ALA A 60 -25.10 -4.82 -3.89
N GLY A 61 -25.50 -4.62 -5.16
CA GLY A 61 -26.16 -3.40 -5.61
C GLY A 61 -25.26 -2.16 -5.72
N GLY A 62 -23.94 -2.31 -5.59
CA GLY A 62 -22.98 -1.19 -5.65
C GLY A 62 -22.57 -0.80 -7.07
N ASP A 63 -21.78 0.28 -7.17
CA ASP A 63 -21.18 0.78 -8.42
C ASP A 63 -19.64 0.86 -8.34
N TRP A 64 -18.95 0.42 -9.40
CA TRP A 64 -17.49 0.54 -9.54
C TRP A 64 -17.00 1.99 -9.66
N SER A 65 -17.89 2.94 -9.95
CA SER A 65 -17.57 4.37 -9.91
C SER A 65 -17.43 4.92 -8.48
N ASN A 66 -18.04 4.25 -7.49
CA ASN A 66 -18.09 4.70 -6.11
C ASN A 66 -17.10 3.90 -5.24
N PRO A 67 -16.05 4.53 -4.68
CA PRO A 67 -15.12 3.86 -3.77
C PRO A 67 -15.80 3.18 -2.59
N ARG A 68 -16.90 3.73 -2.05
CA ARG A 68 -17.59 3.15 -0.89
C ARG A 68 -18.23 1.80 -1.18
N ASP A 69 -18.51 1.51 -2.45
CA ASP A 69 -19.18 0.28 -2.90
C ASP A 69 -18.20 -0.85 -3.20
N VAL A 70 -16.90 -0.58 -3.21
CA VAL A 70 -15.86 -1.58 -3.44
C VAL A 70 -15.19 -1.96 -2.13
N GLU A 71 -15.18 -3.25 -1.80
CA GLU A 71 -14.42 -3.78 -0.67
C GLU A 71 -13.07 -4.35 -1.15
N SER A 72 -12.00 -4.08 -0.40
CA SER A 72 -10.72 -4.77 -0.59
C SER A 72 -10.58 -5.90 0.43
N LYS A 73 -10.56 -7.14 -0.05
CA LYS A 73 -10.33 -8.33 0.79
C LYS A 73 -8.85 -8.62 1.10
N GLN A 74 -7.92 -7.85 0.52
CA GLN A 74 -6.48 -8.14 0.66
C GLN A 74 -5.61 -6.88 0.73
N SER A 75 -5.69 -6.00 -0.26
CA SER A 75 -4.80 -4.85 -0.43
C SER A 75 -5.62 -3.56 -0.52
N ILE A 76 -5.72 -2.84 0.58
CA ILE A 76 -6.38 -1.53 0.56
C ILE A 76 -5.67 -0.54 -0.37
N LEU A 77 -4.36 -0.69 -0.54
CA LEU A 77 -3.59 0.05 -1.54
C LEU A 77 -4.09 -0.23 -2.97
N ALA A 78 -4.44 -1.48 -3.30
CA ALA A 78 -4.95 -1.81 -4.63
C ALA A 78 -6.29 -1.09 -4.90
N LYS A 79 -7.14 -0.97 -3.87
CA LYS A 79 -8.37 -0.18 -3.95
C LYS A 79 -8.06 1.31 -4.14
N HIS A 80 -7.20 1.88 -3.30
CA HIS A 80 -6.79 3.29 -3.42
C HIS A 80 -6.25 3.60 -4.83
N LEU A 81 -5.38 2.74 -5.35
CA LEU A 81 -4.84 2.88 -6.71
C LEU A 81 -5.94 2.76 -7.77
N PHE A 82 -6.88 1.81 -7.64
CA PHE A 82 -7.98 1.65 -8.60
C PHE A 82 -8.79 2.93 -8.80
N PHE A 83 -8.94 3.74 -7.75
CA PHE A 83 -9.65 5.02 -7.76
C PHE A 83 -8.73 6.24 -7.91
N ALA A 84 -7.42 6.05 -8.06
CA ALA A 84 -6.48 7.13 -8.28
C ALA A 84 -6.29 7.38 -9.78
N GLU A 85 -5.87 8.60 -10.10
CA GLU A 85 -5.41 8.98 -11.44
C GLU A 85 -3.91 9.25 -11.38
N VAL A 86 -3.17 8.62 -12.30
CA VAL A 86 -1.74 8.81 -12.49
C VAL A 86 -1.46 8.78 -13.99
N ASP A 87 -0.86 9.85 -14.49
CA ASP A 87 -0.53 10.00 -15.90
C ASP A 87 0.32 8.84 -16.41
N GLY A 88 -0.11 8.26 -17.53
CA GLY A 88 0.59 7.15 -18.19
C GLY A 88 0.32 5.76 -17.60
N TYR A 89 -0.55 5.62 -16.60
CA TYR A 89 -0.89 4.31 -16.02
C TYR A 89 -2.41 4.07 -15.97
N ASP A 90 -2.84 2.90 -16.47
CA ASP A 90 -4.21 2.40 -16.26
C ASP A 90 -4.33 1.72 -14.90
N LEU A 91 -4.65 2.49 -13.86
CA LEU A 91 -4.79 1.93 -12.50
C LEU A 91 -6.08 1.12 -12.29
N LYS A 92 -7.02 1.11 -13.24
CA LYS A 92 -8.22 0.26 -13.16
C LYS A 92 -7.87 -1.20 -13.44
N SER A 93 -6.85 -1.48 -14.25
CA SER A 93 -6.34 -2.84 -14.45
C SER A 93 -5.31 -3.27 -13.40
N GLU A 94 -5.26 -4.57 -13.13
CA GLU A 94 -4.22 -5.16 -12.26
C GLU A 94 -2.82 -4.93 -12.81
N ALA A 95 -2.65 -5.07 -14.13
CA ALA A 95 -1.36 -4.87 -14.80
C ALA A 95 -0.88 -3.43 -14.66
N GLY A 96 -1.73 -2.42 -14.88
CA GLY A 96 -1.31 -1.02 -14.76
C GLY A 96 -1.00 -0.61 -13.33
N ARG A 97 -1.73 -1.13 -12.32
CA ARG A 97 -1.34 -0.93 -10.90
C ARG A 97 0.01 -1.54 -10.58
N ARG A 98 0.31 -2.72 -11.12
CA ARG A 98 1.61 -3.38 -10.91
C ARG A 98 2.74 -2.59 -11.57
N ALA A 99 2.56 -2.18 -12.82
CA ALA A 99 3.53 -1.35 -13.54
C ALA A 99 3.82 -0.05 -12.77
N PHE A 100 2.78 0.64 -12.29
CA PHE A 100 2.95 1.85 -11.48
C PHE A 100 3.77 1.60 -10.20
N LEU A 101 3.48 0.52 -9.47
CA LEU A 101 4.23 0.17 -8.25
C LEU A 101 5.70 -0.19 -8.56
N GLU A 102 5.96 -0.88 -9.67
CA GLU A 102 7.32 -1.30 -10.05
C GLU A 102 8.17 -0.13 -10.56
N GLU A 103 7.59 0.72 -11.41
CA GLU A 103 8.33 1.73 -12.17
C GLU A 103 8.38 3.08 -11.46
N ARG A 104 7.35 3.41 -10.66
CA ARG A 104 7.16 4.75 -10.10
C ARG A 104 7.16 4.79 -8.58
N CYS A 105 7.30 3.66 -7.90
CA CYS A 105 7.25 3.61 -6.45
C CYS A 105 8.46 2.89 -5.83
N TYR A 106 8.73 3.22 -4.57
CA TYR A 106 9.65 2.50 -3.71
C TYR A 106 9.04 2.28 -2.33
N ILE A 107 9.60 1.33 -1.60
CA ILE A 107 9.21 0.99 -0.25
C ILE A 107 10.33 1.41 0.69
N LEU A 108 9.97 2.03 1.80
CA LEU A 108 10.81 2.12 3.00
C LEU A 108 10.24 1.15 4.03
N PHE A 109 11.06 0.31 4.65
CA PHE A 109 10.58 -0.56 5.72
C PHE A 109 11.57 -0.65 6.87
N ARG A 110 11.04 -0.98 8.05
CA ARG A 110 11.84 -1.43 9.19
C ARG A 110 11.10 -2.51 9.96
N THR A 111 11.85 -3.47 10.50
CA THR A 111 11.30 -4.46 11.42
C THR A 111 11.07 -3.84 12.79
N THR A 112 10.17 -4.46 13.55
CA THR A 112 9.90 -4.12 14.95
C THR A 112 9.87 -5.41 15.76
N ALA A 113 10.08 -5.31 17.07
CA ALA A 113 10.04 -6.48 17.93
C ALA A 113 8.62 -7.09 17.97
N THR A 114 7.60 -6.22 17.94
CA THR A 114 6.20 -6.62 17.98
C THR A 114 5.36 -5.88 16.94
N ARG A 115 4.16 -6.40 16.67
CA ARG A 115 3.19 -5.73 15.80
C ARG A 115 2.63 -4.46 16.47
N GLU A 116 2.52 -4.48 17.79
CA GLU A 116 1.98 -3.40 18.61
C GLU A 116 2.90 -2.18 18.53
N GLU A 117 4.21 -2.39 18.60
CA GLU A 117 5.22 -1.36 18.35
C GLU A 117 5.06 -0.75 16.94
N ALA A 118 4.91 -1.60 15.91
CA ALA A 118 4.65 -1.13 14.55
C ALA A 118 3.38 -0.28 14.47
N ARG A 119 2.31 -0.67 15.18
CA ARG A 119 1.02 0.04 15.19
C ARG A 119 1.14 1.42 15.83
N GLU A 120 1.92 1.58 16.89
CA GLU A 120 2.18 2.89 17.50
C GLU A 120 2.97 3.82 16.57
N LEU A 121 3.88 3.27 15.78
CA LEU A 121 4.64 4.01 14.77
C LEU A 121 3.77 4.44 13.60
N GLU A 122 2.94 3.52 13.10
CA GLU A 122 1.95 3.80 12.05
C GLU A 122 1.01 4.91 12.47
N LYS A 123 0.42 4.84 13.67
CA LYS A 123 -0.47 5.89 14.20
C LYS A 123 0.20 7.25 14.24
N ARG A 124 1.46 7.34 14.71
CA ARG A 124 2.21 8.59 14.75
C ARG A 124 2.44 9.16 13.35
N LYS A 125 2.74 8.30 12.37
CA LYS A 125 2.95 8.70 10.97
C LYS A 125 1.64 9.08 10.28
N GLU A 126 0.55 8.34 10.48
CA GLU A 126 -0.77 8.72 9.96
C GLU A 126 -1.23 10.07 10.54
N ALA A 127 -1.01 10.30 11.85
CA ALA A 127 -1.38 11.56 12.51
C ALA A 127 -0.62 12.78 11.98
N SER A 128 0.54 12.59 11.35
CA SER A 128 1.29 13.68 10.71
C SER A 128 0.64 14.20 9.42
N GLY A 129 -0.36 13.50 8.87
CA GLY A 129 -1.13 13.92 7.70
C GLY A 129 -0.39 13.84 6.36
N GLY A 130 0.84 13.32 6.31
CA GLY A 130 1.67 13.34 5.11
C GLY A 130 1.35 12.28 4.04
N PHE A 131 0.47 11.31 4.32
CA PHE A 131 0.21 10.19 3.41
C PHE A 131 -1.08 10.39 2.62
N ARG A 132 -1.01 10.24 1.29
CA ARG A 132 -2.17 10.38 0.39
C ARG A 132 -3.27 9.35 0.68
N PHE A 133 -2.89 8.12 0.95
CA PHE A 133 -3.79 6.98 1.14
C PHE A 133 -3.84 6.55 2.60
N VAL A 134 -4.68 7.21 3.38
CA VAL A 134 -5.01 6.86 4.77
C VAL A 134 -6.32 6.07 4.86
N GLY A 135 -6.45 5.22 5.86
CA GLY A 135 -7.72 4.55 6.19
C GLY A 135 -8.38 3.72 5.07
N LEU A 136 -9.68 3.48 5.26
CA LEU A 136 -10.57 2.75 4.34
C LEU A 136 -11.23 3.74 3.36
N THR A 137 -10.47 4.40 2.47
CA THR A 137 -11.03 5.26 1.39
C THR A 137 -12.22 6.13 1.85
N ASP A 138 -12.01 7.03 2.81
CA ASP A 138 -12.99 8.09 3.10
C ASP A 138 -12.55 9.33 2.33
N SER A 139 -12.84 9.40 1.03
CA SER A 139 -12.72 10.62 0.22
C SER A 139 -13.54 10.51 -1.05
N ALA A 140 -14.80 10.93 -0.91
CA ALA A 140 -15.78 11.52 -1.83
C ALA A 140 -17.15 11.27 -1.21
#